data_AF-A0A8J6XUG1-F1
#
_entry.id   AF-A0A8J6XUG1-F1
#
_cell.length_a   1.000
_cell.length_b   1.000
_cell.length_c   1.000
_cell.angle_alpha   90.00
_cell.angle_beta   90.00
_cell.angle_gamma   90.00
#
_symmetry.space_group_name_H-M   'P 1'
#
loop_
_entity.id
_entity.type
_entity.pdbx_description
1 polymer ?
#
loop_
_entity_poly.entity_id
_entity_poly.type
_entity_poly.pdbx_seq_one_letter_code
_entity_poly.pdbx_strand_id
1 'polypeptide(L)'
;MFYTVKDGDTLPKIAEKFYGDRSWWRPIYDANPDVILLIPEVTLLISLPKNIYEKELENNENLCPPIGGANMTKSKHIKNNFVRVGAIFGSLLIGLSSIPIPIFLAQSAQAQQTPKTSNDSVIPPMPEGLQTPSAKIVPVNGKVNVKLTNQTNAVLTYEVIGHTKQRTLSGKSTVTLKDLPVAVAISFRRQDKGLLTVHLQGETAPGLLEVKLDEGKNFGEDKIAMKIEKTGEVFLK
;
A
#
# COMPACT_ATOMS: atom_id res chain seq x y z
N MET A 1 17.39 3.29 14.01
CA MET A 1 17.77 4.71 13.73
C MET A 1 16.50 5.51 13.53
N PHE A 2 16.48 6.81 13.79
CA PHE A 2 15.31 7.66 13.54
C PHE A 2 15.54 8.58 12.33
N TYR A 3 14.48 8.83 11.56
CA TYR A 3 14.51 9.70 10.39
C TYR A 3 13.34 10.68 10.40
N THR A 4 13.63 11.97 10.31
CA THR A 4 12.60 13.02 10.16
C THR A 4 12.21 13.16 8.70
N VAL A 5 10.93 12.94 8.41
CA VAL A 5 10.33 13.02 7.07
C VAL A 5 10.45 14.45 6.54
N LYS A 6 10.87 14.58 5.28
CA LYS A 6 10.94 15.86 4.56
C LYS A 6 9.81 15.98 3.55
N ASP A 7 9.58 17.19 3.06
CA ASP A 7 8.61 17.43 2.00
C ASP A 7 8.93 16.61 0.74
N GLY A 8 7.93 15.89 0.21
CA GLY A 8 8.08 15.01 -0.95
C GLY A 8 8.73 13.64 -0.69
N ASP A 9 9.01 13.29 0.57
CA ASP A 9 9.46 11.94 0.94
C ASP A 9 8.33 10.91 0.81
N THR A 10 8.71 9.70 0.41
CA THR A 10 7.83 8.53 0.39
C THR A 10 8.53 7.36 1.06
N LEU A 11 7.80 6.37 1.61
CA LEU A 11 8.43 5.19 2.22
C LEU A 11 9.42 4.49 1.28
N PRO A 12 9.14 4.32 -0.03
CA PRO A 12 10.12 3.75 -0.96
C PRO A 12 11.39 4.61 -1.14
N LYS A 13 11.29 5.94 -1.20
CA LYS A 13 12.47 6.82 -1.29
C LYS A 13 13.31 6.77 -0.02
N ILE A 14 12.65 6.73 1.14
CA ILE A 14 13.31 6.57 2.44
C ILE A 14 13.97 5.17 2.50
N ALA A 15 13.29 4.12 2.04
CA ALA A 15 13.84 2.77 1.98
C ALA A 15 15.07 2.68 1.06
N GLU A 16 15.03 3.30 -0.12
CA GLU A 16 16.19 3.40 -1.01
C GLU A 16 17.37 4.10 -0.33
N LYS A 17 17.10 5.18 0.41
CA LYS A 17 18.12 5.94 1.11
C LYS A 17 18.81 5.13 2.24
N PHE A 18 18.07 4.29 2.96
CA PHE A 18 18.59 3.58 4.13
C PHE A 18 18.95 2.11 3.89
N TYR A 19 18.28 1.45 2.94
CA TYR A 19 18.49 0.04 2.60
C TYR A 19 19.04 -0.16 1.19
N GLY A 20 19.15 0.90 0.38
CA GLY A 20 19.57 0.80 -1.02
C GLY A 20 18.49 0.25 -1.96
N ASP A 21 17.32 -0.12 -1.44
CA ASP A 21 16.24 -0.74 -2.21
C ASP A 21 14.87 -0.18 -1.80
N ARG A 22 14.16 0.37 -2.79
CA ARG A 22 12.80 0.91 -2.67
C ARG A 22 11.78 -0.13 -2.22
N SER A 23 11.99 -1.41 -2.52
CA SER A 23 11.09 -2.52 -2.19
C SER A 23 11.06 -2.83 -0.68
N TRP A 24 12.07 -2.36 0.06
CA TRP A 24 12.21 -2.51 1.51
C TRP A 24 11.47 -1.44 2.32
N TRP A 25 10.37 -0.91 1.78
CA TRP A 25 9.54 0.05 2.50
C TRP A 25 8.69 -0.59 3.61
N ARG A 26 8.34 -1.88 3.49
CA ARG A 26 7.46 -2.58 4.44
C ARG A 26 8.01 -2.63 5.87
N PRO A 27 9.29 -2.95 6.11
CA PRO A 27 9.86 -2.89 7.45
C PRO A 27 9.79 -1.51 8.11
N ILE A 28 9.80 -0.42 7.33
CA ILE A 28 9.63 0.95 7.87
C ILE A 28 8.17 1.14 8.26
N TYR A 29 7.22 0.74 7.41
CA TYR A 29 5.79 0.82 7.73
C TYR A 29 5.43 0.05 9.01
N ASP A 30 5.84 -1.22 9.09
CA ASP A 30 5.52 -2.11 10.21
C ASP A 30 6.13 -1.63 11.54
N ALA A 31 7.29 -0.97 11.48
CA ALA A 31 7.96 -0.39 12.64
C ALA A 31 7.32 0.93 13.14
N ASN A 32 6.40 1.52 12.36
CA ASN A 32 5.75 2.79 12.67
C ASN A 32 4.21 2.67 12.55
N PRO A 33 3.57 1.76 13.31
CA PRO A 33 2.14 1.48 13.17
C PRO A 33 1.25 2.68 13.49
N ASP A 34 1.75 3.63 14.28
CA ASP A 34 1.04 4.85 14.67
C ASP A 34 1.18 5.98 13.62
N VAL A 35 2.08 5.85 12.65
CA VAL A 35 2.30 6.84 11.59
C VAL A 35 1.44 6.49 10.38
N ILE A 36 0.26 7.11 10.33
CA ILE A 36 -0.74 6.88 9.28
C ILE A 36 -0.39 7.64 7.99
N LEU A 37 0.21 8.83 8.11
CA LEU A 37 0.56 9.70 6.98
C LEU A 37 2.01 10.19 7.12
N LEU A 38 2.73 10.19 6.00
CA LEU A 38 4.05 10.81 5.88
C LEU A 38 3.89 12.31 5.66
N ILE A 39 3.86 13.08 6.74
CA ILE A 39 3.93 14.54 6.69
C ILE A 39 5.33 15.02 7.10
N PRO A 40 5.80 16.17 6.60
CA PRO A 40 7.07 16.75 7.03
C PRO A 40 7.15 16.88 8.55
N GLU A 41 8.35 16.74 9.10
CA GLU A 41 8.66 16.80 10.54
C GLU A 41 8.22 15.58 11.39
N VAL A 42 7.52 14.59 10.81
CA VAL A 42 7.26 13.31 11.50
C VAL A 42 8.53 12.48 11.58
N THR A 43 8.77 11.87 12.75
CA THR A 43 9.94 11.01 12.97
C THR A 43 9.56 9.54 12.80
N LEU A 44 10.21 8.85 11.86
CA LEU A 44 10.08 7.42 11.63
C LEU A 44 11.21 6.64 12.30
N LEU A 45 10.88 5.52 12.92
CA LEU A 45 11.81 4.47 13.26
C LEU A 45 12.20 3.69 12.01
N ILE A 46 13.47 3.77 11.61
CA ILE A 46 14.07 2.95 10.56
C ILE A 46 14.69 1.72 11.21
N SER A 47 14.05 0.57 10.99
CA SER A 47 14.47 -0.75 11.49
C SER A 47 15.52 -1.36 10.58
N LEU A 48 16.79 -1.30 10.98
CA LEU A 48 17.86 -1.94 10.22
C LEU A 48 17.64 -3.47 10.26
N PRO A 49 17.50 -4.13 9.10
CA PRO A 49 17.36 -5.58 9.09
C PRO A 49 18.63 -6.23 9.62
N LYS A 50 18.44 -7.25 10.45
CA LYS A 50 19.50 -7.92 11.24
C LYS A 50 20.55 -8.65 10.39
N ASN A 51 20.44 -8.68 9.05
CA ASN A 51 21.32 -9.45 8.16
C ASN A 51 22.36 -8.63 7.37
N ILE A 52 22.48 -7.32 7.59
CA ILE A 52 23.48 -6.51 6.87
C ILE A 52 24.93 -6.84 7.30
N TYR A 53 25.15 -7.61 8.38
CA TYR A 53 26.50 -8.07 8.78
C TYR A 53 26.81 -9.55 8.51
N GLU A 54 25.87 -10.36 8.00
CA GLU A 54 26.14 -11.81 7.77
C GLU A 54 26.61 -12.13 6.33
N LYS A 55 26.31 -11.26 5.36
CA LYS A 55 26.68 -11.49 3.95
C LYS A 55 28.16 -11.19 3.63
N GLU A 56 28.84 -10.45 4.51
CA GLU A 56 30.26 -10.06 4.37
C GLU A 56 31.23 -11.03 5.06
N LEU A 57 30.75 -11.94 5.91
CA LEU A 57 31.59 -12.95 6.57
C LEU A 57 31.70 -14.24 5.73
N GLU A 58 30.63 -14.72 5.08
CA GLU A 58 30.70 -15.94 4.25
C GLU A 58 31.53 -15.77 2.96
N ASN A 59 31.66 -14.55 2.44
CA ASN A 59 32.44 -14.29 1.22
C ASN A 59 33.95 -14.05 1.48
N ASN A 60 34.38 -13.93 2.75
CA ASN A 60 35.79 -13.67 3.08
C ASN A 60 36.55 -14.87 3.68
N GLU A 61 35.88 -16.00 3.97
CA GLU A 61 36.53 -17.21 4.51
C GLU A 61 37.35 -18.02 3.49
N ASN A 62 37.44 -17.60 2.21
CA ASN A 62 38.24 -18.30 1.19
C ASN A 62 39.69 -17.80 1.03
N LEU A 63 40.25 -17.09 2.03
CA LEU A 63 41.64 -16.63 2.00
C LEU A 63 42.43 -16.99 3.29
N CYS A 64 42.42 -18.27 3.70
CA CYS A 64 43.57 -18.89 4.39
C CYS A 64 43.39 -20.42 4.52
N PRO A 65 44.41 -21.25 4.27
CA PRO A 65 44.31 -22.69 4.52
C PRO A 65 44.49 -22.99 6.02
N PRO A 66 43.65 -23.83 6.66
CA PRO A 66 43.90 -24.26 8.03
C PRO A 66 45.02 -25.30 8.08
N ILE A 67 46.06 -24.97 8.83
CA ILE A 67 47.08 -25.88 9.33
C ILE A 67 46.44 -26.76 10.42
N GLY A 68 46.61 -28.08 10.31
CA GLY A 68 46.61 -29.00 11.46
C GLY A 68 45.24 -29.34 12.05
N GLY A 69 44.85 -30.61 11.92
CA GLY A 69 43.51 -31.08 12.24
C GLY A 69 43.29 -31.61 13.65
N ALA A 70 42.04 -31.99 13.92
CA ALA A 70 41.65 -33.11 14.78
C ALA A 70 40.18 -33.47 14.52
N ASN A 71 39.91 -34.77 14.53
CA ASN A 71 38.72 -35.47 14.05
C ASN A 71 37.56 -35.56 15.09
N MET A 72 36.44 -36.12 14.59
CA MET A 72 35.31 -36.82 15.28
C MET A 72 34.12 -35.94 15.73
N THR A 73 32.83 -36.26 15.51
CA THR A 73 32.16 -37.45 14.92
C THR A 73 30.69 -37.15 14.55
N LYS A 74 30.17 -37.94 13.61
CA LYS A 74 28.79 -38.04 13.10
C LYS A 74 27.67 -38.01 14.17
N SER A 75 26.53 -37.42 13.79
CA SER A 75 25.22 -38.01 14.09
C SER A 75 24.30 -37.91 12.86
N LYS A 76 23.45 -38.91 12.69
CA LYS A 76 22.78 -39.33 11.46
C LYS A 76 21.28 -39.48 11.75
N HIS A 77 20.45 -39.33 10.70
CA HIS A 77 19.03 -39.74 10.56
C HIS A 77 17.98 -38.82 11.22
N ILE A 78 16.83 -38.50 10.60
CA ILE A 78 15.86 -39.34 9.85
C ILE A 78 15.16 -38.55 8.70
N LYS A 79 14.67 -39.30 7.71
CA LYS A 79 14.10 -38.96 6.38
C LYS A 79 12.56 -38.81 6.36
N ASN A 80 12.01 -38.21 5.28
CA ASN A 80 10.88 -38.67 4.42
C ASN A 80 10.18 -37.44 3.78
N ASN A 81 9.58 -37.44 2.57
CA ASN A 81 9.29 -38.44 1.55
C ASN A 81 9.15 -37.74 0.17
N PHE A 82 9.69 -38.37 -0.88
CA PHE A 82 9.64 -37.93 -2.27
C PHE A 82 8.75 -38.92 -3.06
N VAL A 83 7.81 -38.42 -3.86
CA VAL A 83 7.03 -39.26 -4.79
C VAL A 83 7.17 -38.70 -6.20
N ARG A 84 7.77 -39.50 -7.08
CA ARG A 84 7.74 -39.40 -8.55
C ARG A 84 7.36 -40.78 -9.08
N VAL A 85 6.37 -40.85 -9.96
CA VAL A 85 6.15 -41.98 -10.87
C VAL A 85 5.87 -41.39 -12.24
N GLY A 86 6.62 -41.85 -13.24
CA GLY A 86 6.41 -41.53 -14.66
C GLY A 86 6.03 -42.76 -15.48
N ALA A 87 6.24 -42.64 -16.79
CA ALA A 87 6.14 -43.63 -17.89
C ALA A 87 4.82 -43.50 -18.72
N ILE A 88 4.72 -43.74 -20.04
CA ILE A 88 5.49 -44.54 -21.03
C ILE A 88 5.30 -43.92 -22.45
N PHE A 89 6.30 -44.11 -23.33
CA PHE A 89 6.31 -43.82 -24.78
C PHE A 89 5.49 -44.83 -25.62
N GLY A 90 4.85 -44.37 -26.70
CA GLY A 90 4.29 -45.24 -27.73
C GLY A 90 4.01 -44.50 -29.03
N SER A 91 4.93 -44.62 -29.99
CA SER A 91 4.80 -44.18 -31.38
C SER A 91 4.06 -45.21 -32.23
N LEU A 92 3.12 -44.77 -33.08
CA LEU A 92 2.62 -45.56 -34.21
C LEU A 92 2.43 -44.65 -35.44
N LEU A 93 3.12 -45.01 -36.53
CA LEU A 93 3.06 -44.42 -37.88
C LEU A 93 1.98 -45.11 -38.74
N ILE A 94 1.78 -44.57 -39.95
CA ILE A 94 0.99 -45.02 -41.13
C ILE A 94 -0.26 -44.13 -41.33
N GLY A 95 -0.55 -43.51 -42.49
CA GLY A 95 0.04 -43.63 -43.83
C GLY A 95 -0.43 -42.51 -44.77
N LEU A 96 0.17 -42.50 -45.97
CA LEU A 96 0.07 -41.50 -47.04
C LEU A 96 -1.21 -41.63 -47.88
N SER A 97 -1.80 -40.50 -48.28
CA SER A 97 -2.47 -40.36 -49.59
C SER A 97 -2.44 -38.91 -50.09
N SER A 98 -2.01 -38.74 -51.34
CA SER A 98 -1.82 -37.48 -52.03
C SER A 98 -3.05 -37.12 -52.86
N ILE A 99 -3.62 -35.91 -52.72
CA ILE A 99 -4.60 -35.34 -53.67
C ILE A 99 -4.36 -33.81 -53.78
N PRO A 100 -4.39 -33.23 -55.00
CA PRO A 100 -3.99 -31.84 -55.27
C PRO A 100 -5.05 -30.79 -54.89
N ILE A 101 -4.56 -29.56 -54.66
CA ILE A 101 -5.31 -28.34 -54.37
C ILE A 101 -5.90 -27.74 -55.65
N PRO A 102 -7.18 -27.32 -55.66
CA PRO A 102 -7.62 -26.19 -56.46
C PRO A 102 -7.77 -24.95 -55.57
N ILE A 103 -7.07 -23.89 -55.97
CA ILE A 103 -7.15 -22.54 -55.41
C ILE A 103 -8.53 -21.97 -55.74
N PHE A 104 -9.33 -21.68 -54.72
CA PHE A 104 -10.40 -20.68 -54.81
C PHE A 104 -10.01 -19.47 -53.96
N LEU A 105 -9.92 -18.34 -54.64
CA LEU A 105 -9.84 -16.99 -54.07
C LEU A 105 -11.21 -16.65 -53.45
N ALA A 106 -11.27 -16.46 -52.14
CA ALA A 106 -12.26 -15.60 -51.50
C ALA A 106 -11.83 -15.22 -50.07
N GLN A 107 -11.52 -13.95 -49.91
CA GLN A 107 -11.63 -13.12 -48.71
C GLN A 107 -10.97 -13.59 -47.40
N SER A 108 -9.85 -12.93 -47.12
CA SER A 108 -9.25 -12.78 -45.79
C SER A 108 -10.24 -12.19 -44.79
N ALA A 109 -10.69 -13.01 -43.84
CA ALA A 109 -11.21 -12.55 -42.55
C ALA A 109 -10.95 -13.64 -41.49
N GLN A 110 -9.68 -13.91 -41.19
CA GLN A 110 -9.31 -14.63 -39.98
C GLN A 110 -8.13 -13.93 -39.30
N ALA A 111 -8.36 -13.68 -38.02
CA ALA A 111 -7.58 -12.83 -37.13
C ALA A 111 -6.08 -13.17 -37.15
N GLN A 112 -5.27 -12.12 -37.36
CA GLN A 112 -3.87 -12.15 -36.94
C GLN A 112 -3.83 -12.37 -35.43
N GLN A 113 -3.38 -13.56 -35.04
CA GLN A 113 -2.84 -13.83 -33.73
C GLN A 113 -1.60 -12.95 -33.56
N THR A 114 -1.72 -11.87 -32.80
CA THR A 114 -0.59 -11.11 -32.31
C THR A 114 0.10 -11.88 -31.18
N PRO A 115 1.44 -11.83 -31.09
CA PRO A 115 2.19 -12.49 -30.02
C PRO A 115 1.79 -11.91 -28.65
N LYS A 116 1.54 -12.79 -27.67
CA LYS A 116 1.41 -12.41 -26.26
C LYS A 116 2.75 -11.92 -25.73
N THR A 117 2.99 -10.62 -25.81
CA THR A 117 3.98 -9.94 -24.97
C THR A 117 3.29 -9.64 -23.64
N SER A 118 3.61 -10.41 -22.60
CA SER A 118 3.25 -10.11 -21.22
C SER A 118 4.00 -8.87 -20.76
N ASN A 119 3.50 -7.69 -21.11
CA ASN A 119 3.81 -6.48 -20.39
C ASN A 119 2.89 -6.45 -19.18
N ASP A 120 3.38 -6.93 -18.04
CA ASP A 120 2.92 -6.46 -16.74
C ASP A 120 3.26 -4.95 -16.68
N SER A 121 2.42 -4.14 -17.30
CA SER A 121 2.41 -2.71 -17.09
C SER A 121 1.96 -2.52 -15.65
N VAL A 122 2.94 -2.46 -14.74
CA VAL A 122 2.79 -1.81 -13.45
C VAL A 122 2.37 -0.37 -13.76
N ILE A 123 1.06 -0.13 -13.82
CA ILE A 123 0.54 1.24 -13.92
C ILE A 123 1.01 1.89 -12.62
N PRO A 124 1.87 2.93 -12.66
CA PRO A 124 2.22 3.66 -11.46
C PRO A 124 0.92 4.18 -10.82
N PRO A 125 0.79 4.17 -9.48
CA PRO A 125 -0.38 4.76 -8.85
C PRO A 125 -0.53 6.17 -9.39
N MET A 126 -1.76 6.52 -9.78
CA MET A 126 -2.08 7.81 -10.37
C MET A 126 -1.36 8.92 -9.58
N PRO A 127 -0.57 9.79 -10.25
CA PRO A 127 0.15 10.86 -9.58
C PRO A 127 -0.79 11.61 -8.64
N GLU A 128 -0.35 11.89 -7.42
CA GLU A 128 -1.19 12.56 -6.41
C GLU A 128 -1.75 13.92 -6.89
N GLY A 129 -1.14 14.52 -7.92
CA GLY A 129 -1.64 15.73 -8.60
C GLY A 129 -2.82 15.55 -9.57
N LEU A 130 -3.34 14.33 -9.76
CA LEU A 130 -4.51 14.04 -10.62
C LEU A 130 -5.73 13.56 -9.82
N GLN A 131 -5.64 13.43 -8.49
CA GLN A 131 -6.83 13.12 -7.69
C GLN A 131 -7.78 14.32 -7.74
N THR A 132 -9.04 14.08 -8.11
CA THR A 132 -10.05 15.13 -8.01
C THR A 132 -10.39 15.35 -6.53
N PRO A 133 -10.55 16.61 -6.10
CA PRO A 133 -10.95 16.87 -4.73
C PRO A 133 -12.34 16.27 -4.47
N SER A 134 -12.47 15.61 -3.32
CA SER A 134 -13.73 15.01 -2.87
C SER A 134 -14.75 16.06 -2.43
N ALA A 135 -14.28 17.24 -2.00
CA ALA A 135 -15.10 18.42 -1.73
C ALA A 135 -14.26 19.70 -1.79
N LYS A 136 -14.93 20.85 -1.73
CA LYS A 136 -14.29 22.16 -1.59
C LYS A 136 -15.00 22.98 -0.52
N ILE A 137 -14.22 23.67 0.30
CA ILE A 137 -14.68 24.58 1.35
C ILE A 137 -13.93 25.91 1.23
N VAL A 138 -14.59 27.03 1.45
CA VAL A 138 -13.92 28.34 1.51
C VAL A 138 -13.45 28.61 2.95
N PRO A 139 -12.13 28.73 3.20
CA PRO A 139 -11.64 29.08 4.54
C PRO A 139 -12.03 30.50 4.93
N VAL A 140 -12.44 30.68 6.20
CA VAL A 140 -12.74 31.97 6.80
C VAL A 140 -11.57 32.35 7.70
N ASN A 141 -10.88 33.45 7.40
CA ASN A 141 -9.69 33.90 8.12
C ASN A 141 -8.60 32.81 8.23
N GLY A 142 -8.42 32.02 7.16
CA GLY A 142 -7.44 30.92 7.11
C GLY A 142 -7.81 29.71 7.96
N LYS A 143 -9.05 29.64 8.46
CA LYS A 143 -9.56 28.55 9.28
C LYS A 143 -10.82 27.92 8.71
N VAL A 144 -11.08 26.70 9.13
CA VAL A 144 -12.28 25.93 8.78
C VAL A 144 -12.85 25.24 10.02
N ASN A 145 -14.14 24.96 9.95
CA ASN A 145 -14.87 24.15 10.91
C ASN A 145 -15.31 22.86 10.23
N VAL A 146 -15.28 21.75 10.97
CA VAL A 146 -15.69 20.45 10.45
C VAL A 146 -16.72 19.84 11.41
N LYS A 147 -17.94 19.63 10.93
CA LYS A 147 -18.99 18.90 11.66
C LYS A 147 -18.89 17.42 11.31
N LEU A 148 -18.30 16.64 12.21
CA LEU A 148 -18.14 15.20 12.07
C LEU A 148 -19.34 14.48 12.67
N THR A 149 -20.07 13.72 11.87
CA THR A 149 -21.25 12.95 12.28
C THR A 149 -20.96 11.47 12.13
N ASN A 150 -20.90 10.75 13.24
CA ASN A 150 -20.80 9.30 13.24
C ASN A 150 -22.19 8.69 13.11
N GLN A 151 -22.53 8.21 11.92
CA GLN A 151 -23.80 7.53 11.66
C GLN A 151 -23.71 6.03 11.93
N THR A 152 -22.53 5.49 12.23
CA THR A 152 -22.37 4.09 12.63
C THR A 152 -22.91 3.84 14.04
N ASN A 153 -23.02 2.56 14.39
CA ASN A 153 -23.30 2.16 15.78
C ASN A 153 -22.02 2.03 16.64
N ALA A 154 -20.85 2.03 16.01
CA ALA A 154 -19.57 1.83 16.68
C ALA A 154 -19.00 3.14 17.23
N VAL A 155 -18.16 3.04 18.26
CA VAL A 155 -17.36 4.17 18.73
C VAL A 155 -16.22 4.40 17.74
N LEU A 156 -16.06 5.65 17.32
CA LEU A 156 -14.95 6.10 16.49
C LEU A 156 -13.89 6.72 17.37
N THR A 157 -12.66 6.58 16.91
CA THR A 157 -11.55 7.36 17.38
C THR A 157 -11.15 8.33 16.29
N TYR A 158 -10.88 9.59 16.64
CA TYR A 158 -10.52 10.63 15.68
C TYR A 158 -9.46 11.57 16.24
N GLU A 159 -8.71 12.21 15.33
CA GLU A 159 -7.66 13.17 15.67
C GLU A 159 -7.48 14.19 14.54
N VAL A 160 -7.32 15.46 14.89
CA VAL A 160 -6.72 16.45 14.01
C VAL A 160 -5.21 16.37 14.16
N ILE A 161 -4.55 15.83 13.14
CA ILE A 161 -3.13 15.45 13.18
C ILE A 161 -2.28 16.67 13.48
N GLY A 162 -1.44 16.58 14.52
CA GLY A 162 -0.54 17.66 14.95
C GLY A 162 -1.20 18.80 15.72
N HIS A 163 -2.53 18.81 15.87
CA HIS A 163 -3.26 19.89 16.56
C HIS A 163 -4.04 19.42 17.78
N THR A 164 -4.41 18.15 17.84
CA THR A 164 -5.19 17.59 18.94
C THR A 164 -4.63 16.23 19.33
N LYS A 165 -4.97 15.77 20.53
CA LYS A 165 -4.82 14.36 20.90
C LYS A 165 -5.99 13.56 20.36
N GLN A 166 -5.78 12.26 20.21
CA GLN A 166 -6.81 11.25 19.93
C GLN A 166 -8.02 11.39 20.88
N ARG A 167 -9.23 11.35 20.31
CA ARG A 167 -10.52 11.46 21.01
C ARG A 167 -11.51 10.43 20.51
N THR A 168 -12.57 10.19 21.28
CA THR A 168 -13.64 9.26 20.92
C THR A 168 -14.91 9.98 20.51
N LEU A 169 -15.60 9.47 19.48
CA LEU A 169 -16.91 9.90 19.05
C LEU A 169 -17.86 8.69 19.12
N SER A 170 -18.81 8.73 20.05
CA SER A 170 -19.80 7.65 20.22
C SER A 170 -20.61 7.41 18.94
N GLY A 171 -21.19 6.21 18.82
CA GLY A 171 -22.18 5.88 17.79
C GLY A 171 -23.31 6.91 17.75
N LYS A 172 -23.85 7.17 16.55
CA LYS A 172 -24.99 8.09 16.33
C LYS A 172 -24.80 9.51 16.89
N SER A 173 -23.55 9.95 17.04
CA SER A 173 -23.21 11.23 17.67
C SER A 173 -22.50 12.17 16.70
N THR A 174 -22.55 13.46 17.01
CA THR A 174 -21.94 14.52 16.21
C THR A 174 -21.00 15.35 17.06
N VAL A 175 -19.89 15.79 16.48
CA VAL A 175 -18.97 16.76 17.07
C VAL A 175 -18.57 17.82 16.04
N THR A 176 -18.43 19.06 16.47
CA THR A 176 -17.88 20.14 15.64
C THR A 176 -16.45 20.42 16.07
N LEU A 177 -15.52 20.21 15.15
CA LEU A 177 -14.13 20.62 15.26
C LEU A 177 -14.06 22.07 14.79
N LYS A 178 -13.67 22.97 15.68
CA LYS A 178 -13.69 24.41 15.44
C LYS A 178 -12.29 24.97 15.20
N ASP A 179 -12.22 26.04 14.42
CA ASP A 179 -11.01 26.85 14.24
C ASP A 179 -9.80 26.07 13.74
N LEU A 180 -10.02 25.05 12.89
CA LEU A 180 -8.95 24.25 12.34
C LEU A 180 -8.17 25.07 11.30
N PRO A 181 -6.83 25.06 11.32
CA PRO A 181 -6.05 25.68 10.25
C PRO A 181 -6.24 24.92 8.94
N VAL A 182 -6.07 25.61 7.81
CA VAL A 182 -5.95 24.97 6.49
C VAL A 182 -4.61 24.22 6.35
N ALA A 183 -4.52 23.29 5.40
CA ALA A 183 -3.40 22.34 5.29
C ALA A 183 -3.33 21.34 6.46
N VAL A 184 -4.47 20.80 6.87
CA VAL A 184 -4.60 19.88 8.01
C VAL A 184 -5.13 18.53 7.59
N ALA A 185 -4.75 17.48 8.31
CA ALA A 185 -5.31 16.14 8.17
C ALA A 185 -6.13 15.77 9.40
N ILE A 186 -7.23 15.06 9.17
CA ILE A 186 -8.11 14.51 10.20
C ILE A 186 -8.17 13.01 9.99
N SER A 187 -7.78 12.23 10.99
CA SER A 187 -7.93 10.77 10.99
C SER A 187 -9.19 10.36 11.73
N PHE A 188 -9.79 9.26 11.31
CA PHE A 188 -10.92 8.62 11.97
C PHE A 188 -10.89 7.11 11.74
N ARG A 189 -11.17 6.35 12.79
CA ARG A 189 -11.17 4.88 12.74
C ARG A 189 -12.19 4.33 13.71
N ARG A 190 -12.95 3.30 13.29
CA ARG A 190 -13.81 2.58 14.23
C ARG A 190 -12.98 1.74 15.20
N GLN A 191 -13.32 1.76 16.48
CA GLN A 191 -12.64 0.97 17.50
C GLN A 191 -12.84 -0.54 17.32
N ASP A 192 -13.97 -0.93 16.71
CA ASP A 192 -14.26 -2.32 16.35
C ASP A 192 -13.53 -2.79 15.07
N LYS A 193 -12.69 -1.94 14.47
CA LYS A 193 -11.95 -2.19 13.22
C LYS A 193 -12.85 -2.44 11.99
N GLY A 194 -14.15 -2.10 12.07
CA GLY A 194 -15.03 -2.12 10.91
C GLY A 194 -14.65 -1.04 9.90
N LEU A 195 -15.16 -1.21 8.68
CA LEU A 195 -14.93 -0.28 7.57
C LEU A 195 -15.79 0.98 7.71
N LEU A 196 -15.33 2.06 7.10
CA LEU A 196 -15.98 3.37 7.06
C LEU A 196 -16.15 3.86 5.62
N THR A 197 -17.38 4.26 5.28
CA THR A 197 -17.64 5.07 4.09
C THR A 197 -17.83 6.52 4.53
N VAL A 198 -17.19 7.45 3.82
CA VAL A 198 -17.18 8.87 4.17
C VAL A 198 -17.98 9.65 3.14
N HIS A 199 -19.00 10.36 3.60
CA HIS A 199 -19.82 11.25 2.80
C HIS A 199 -19.52 12.70 3.16
N LEU A 200 -18.93 13.43 2.21
CA LEU A 200 -18.72 14.86 2.33
C LEU A 200 -19.96 15.58 1.82
N GLN A 201 -20.62 16.30 2.71
CA GLN A 201 -21.63 17.27 2.35
C GLN A 201 -20.89 18.61 2.30
N GLY A 202 -20.83 19.20 1.09
CA GLY A 202 -20.02 20.39 0.81
C GLY A 202 -20.36 21.59 1.70
N GLU A 203 -19.82 22.75 1.36
CA GLU A 203 -19.98 23.95 2.19
C GLU A 203 -21.46 24.27 2.48
N THR A 204 -21.88 24.00 3.72
CA THR A 204 -23.27 24.20 4.17
C THR A 204 -23.44 25.57 4.82
N ALA A 205 -22.34 26.11 5.36
CA ALA A 205 -22.21 27.49 5.81
C ALA A 205 -20.75 27.93 5.57
N PRO A 206 -20.47 29.25 5.48
CA PRO A 206 -19.12 29.76 5.28
C PRO A 206 -18.10 29.13 6.22
N GLY A 207 -17.12 28.42 5.65
CA GLY A 207 -16.08 27.76 6.43
C GLY A 207 -16.57 26.59 7.31
N LEU A 208 -17.73 25.98 7.02
CA LEU A 208 -18.20 24.75 7.67
C LEU A 208 -18.36 23.60 6.67
N LEU A 209 -17.58 22.54 6.88
CA LEU A 209 -17.68 21.27 6.15
C LEU A 209 -18.47 20.26 6.98
N GLU A 210 -19.47 19.62 6.38
CA GLU A 210 -20.20 18.53 7.03
C GLU A 210 -19.68 17.17 6.55
N VAL A 211 -19.30 16.32 7.48
CA VAL A 211 -18.75 14.99 7.21
C VAL A 211 -19.61 13.95 7.90
N LYS A 212 -20.13 13.01 7.12
CA LYS A 212 -20.95 11.89 7.58
C LYS A 212 -20.15 10.60 7.41
N LEU A 213 -20.09 9.81 8.48
CA LEU A 213 -19.34 8.56 8.55
C LEU A 213 -20.32 7.41 8.71
N ASP A 214 -20.44 6.60 7.66
CA ASP A 214 -21.33 5.44 7.59
C ASP A 214 -20.54 4.13 7.65
N GLU A 215 -21.26 3.04 7.92
CA GLU A 215 -20.66 1.71 7.96
C GLU A 215 -20.31 1.27 6.54
N GLY A 216 -19.01 1.04 6.31
CA GLY A 216 -18.52 0.56 5.02
C GLY A 216 -18.76 -0.93 4.84
N LYS A 217 -18.96 -1.35 3.58
CA LYS A 217 -19.06 -2.76 3.18
C LYS A 217 -17.88 -3.22 2.32
N ASN A 218 -17.21 -2.27 1.65
CA ASN A 218 -16.19 -2.54 0.65
C ASN A 218 -14.84 -1.96 1.09
N PHE A 219 -13.78 -2.77 1.06
CA PHE A 219 -12.43 -2.32 1.44
C PHE A 219 -11.91 -1.18 0.54
N GLY A 220 -12.30 -1.11 -0.74
CA GLY A 220 -11.87 -0.04 -1.64
C GLY A 220 -12.48 1.33 -1.30
N GLU A 221 -13.65 1.33 -0.66
CA GLU A 221 -14.35 2.54 -0.22
C GLU A 221 -13.93 2.97 1.19
N ASP A 222 -13.22 2.11 1.92
CA ASP A 222 -12.71 2.44 3.24
C ASP A 222 -11.79 3.65 3.16
N LYS A 223 -12.13 4.69 3.92
CA LYS A 223 -11.34 5.91 4.07
C LYS A 223 -11.16 6.14 5.55
N ILE A 224 -9.93 6.41 5.95
CA ILE A 224 -9.56 6.54 7.38
C ILE A 224 -9.02 7.92 7.69
N ALA A 225 -8.83 8.75 6.66
CA ALA A 225 -8.40 10.12 6.85
C ALA A 225 -8.99 11.03 5.77
N MET A 226 -8.99 12.31 6.10
CA MET A 226 -9.33 13.39 5.20
C MET A 226 -8.26 14.48 5.33
N LYS A 227 -7.80 15.02 4.21
CA LYS A 227 -6.85 16.14 4.14
C LYS A 227 -7.57 17.36 3.60
N ILE A 228 -7.39 18.50 4.23
CA ILE A 228 -7.86 19.82 3.78
C ILE A 228 -6.62 20.62 3.39
N GLU A 229 -6.50 21.02 2.13
CA GLU A 229 -5.36 21.78 1.63
C GLU A 229 -5.48 23.28 1.90
N LYS A 230 -4.39 24.04 1.63
CA LYS A 230 -4.37 25.50 1.80
C LYS A 230 -5.47 26.21 1.00
N THR A 231 -5.81 25.66 -0.17
CA THR A 231 -6.83 26.13 -1.10
C THR A 231 -8.26 25.83 -0.63
N GLY A 232 -8.42 25.02 0.43
CA GLY A 232 -9.72 24.53 0.90
C GLY A 232 -10.23 23.30 0.13
N GLU A 233 -9.40 22.72 -0.74
CA GLU A 233 -9.69 21.45 -1.38
C GLU A 233 -9.57 20.29 -0.39
N VAL A 234 -10.51 19.36 -0.46
CA VAL A 234 -10.65 18.28 0.50
C VAL A 234 -10.44 16.95 -0.21
N PHE A 235 -9.56 16.10 0.32
CA PHE A 235 -9.23 14.80 -0.23
C PHE A 235 -9.44 13.70 0.80
N LEU A 236 -10.16 12.65 0.42
CA LEU A 236 -10.26 11.44 1.23
C LEU A 236 -9.05 10.52 0.98
N LYS A 237 -8.53 9.91 2.05
CA LYS A 237 -7.36 9.04 2.05
C LYS A 237 -7.67 7.68 2.68
#